data_AF-A0A377ZPG5-F1
#
_entry.id   AF-A0A377ZPG5-F1
#
_cell.length_a   1.000
_cell.length_b   1.000
_cell.length_c   1.000
_cell.angle_alpha   90.00
_cell.angle_beta   90.00
_cell.angle_gamma   90.00
#
_symmetry.space_group_name_H-M   'P 1'
#
loop_
_entity.id
_entity.type
_entity.pdbx_description
1 polymer ?
#
loop_
_entity_poly.entity_id
_entity_poly.type
_entity_poly.pdbx_seq_one_letter_code
_entity_poly.pdbx_strand_id
1 'polypeptide(L)'
;MNYQIDVTQPARYDGECQMIHPQAERIKHLTFNGKPVDPQATFLVATNNYRAYGGKFAGTGESHIAFASPDENRSVLAAWIGAQSKKEGAIHPAADNNWRLAPIHSNTPLDIRFETSPGDKAAAFIKEKAQYPMRQVATDDIGFAIYQLDLSK
;
A
#
# COMPACT_ATOMS: atom_id res chain seq x y z
N MET A 1 -9.07 4.13 6.46
CA MET A 1 -8.33 3.17 7.31
C MET A 1 -6.90 3.67 7.37
N ASN A 2 -6.23 3.75 8.52
CA ASN A 2 -4.80 4.11 8.58
C ASN A 2 -4.02 3.05 9.34
N TYR A 3 -2.81 2.72 8.91
CA TYR A 3 -1.95 1.75 9.60
C TYR A 3 -0.47 1.90 9.24
N GLN A 4 0.37 1.22 10.00
CA GLN A 4 1.81 1.11 9.75
C GLN A 4 2.21 -0.36 9.52
N ILE A 5 3.25 -0.57 8.72
CA ILE A 5 3.81 -1.90 8.45
C ILE A 5 5.24 -1.96 9.00
N ASP A 6 5.42 -2.75 10.05
CA ASP A 6 6.73 -3.11 10.59
C ASP A 6 7.37 -4.22 9.75
N VAL A 7 8.36 -3.85 8.95
CA VAL A 7 9.08 -4.77 8.06
C VAL A 7 10.25 -5.49 8.72
N THR A 8 10.53 -5.21 9.99
CA THR A 8 11.65 -5.83 10.74
C THR A 8 11.30 -7.23 11.26
N GLN A 9 10.01 -7.50 11.49
CA GLN A 9 9.51 -8.82 11.83
C GLN A 9 9.43 -9.72 10.59
N PRO A 10 9.52 -11.06 10.71
CA PRO A 10 9.30 -11.96 9.57
C PRO A 10 7.86 -11.88 9.04
N ALA A 11 7.61 -12.36 7.82
CA ALA A 11 6.27 -12.38 7.24
C ALA A 11 5.40 -13.39 8.00
N ARG A 12 4.21 -13.00 8.46
CA ARG A 12 3.31 -13.93 9.18
C ARG A 12 2.84 -15.09 8.29
N TYR A 13 2.61 -14.81 7.01
CA TYR A 13 2.14 -15.74 6.00
C TYR A 13 3.10 -15.82 4.82
N ASP A 14 3.15 -16.96 4.14
CA ASP A 14 3.87 -17.14 2.88
C ASP A 14 3.06 -16.65 1.65
N GLY A 15 3.60 -16.88 0.44
CA GLY A 15 2.95 -16.51 -0.82
C GLY A 15 1.63 -17.24 -1.10
N GLU A 16 1.38 -18.38 -0.42
CA GLU A 16 0.17 -19.17 -0.51
C GLU A 16 -0.81 -18.89 0.63
N CYS A 17 -0.56 -17.84 1.42
CA CYS A 17 -1.34 -17.44 2.59
C CYS A 17 -1.31 -18.46 3.74
N GLN A 18 -0.33 -19.35 3.78
CA GLN A 18 -0.14 -20.28 4.89
C GLN A 18 0.59 -19.59 6.04
N MET A 19 0.15 -19.82 7.27
CA MET A 19 0.76 -19.21 8.45
C MET A 19 2.11 -19.88 8.75
N ILE A 20 3.19 -19.11 8.65
CA ILE A 20 4.57 -19.58 8.87
C ILE A 20 5.21 -18.97 10.12
N HIS A 21 4.74 -17.81 10.57
CA HIS A 21 5.23 -17.16 11.79
C HIS A 21 4.05 -16.65 12.65
N PRO A 22 3.43 -17.51 13.49
CA PRO A 22 2.20 -17.18 14.22
C PRO A 22 2.29 -15.97 15.15
N GLN A 23 3.48 -15.71 15.68
CA GLN A 23 3.76 -14.59 16.59
C GLN A 23 4.12 -13.29 15.86
N ALA A 24 4.29 -13.31 14.53
CA ALA A 24 4.63 -12.11 13.78
C ALA A 24 3.40 -11.21 13.56
N GLU A 25 3.55 -9.93 13.88
CA GLU A 25 2.50 -8.92 13.77
C GLU A 25 3.07 -7.63 13.17
N ARG A 26 3.08 -7.59 11.83
CA ARG A 26 3.62 -6.46 11.07
C ARG A 26 2.68 -5.24 11.04
N ILE A 27 1.37 -5.43 11.17
CA ILE A 27 0.41 -4.30 11.12
C ILE A 27 0.36 -3.62 12.49
N LYS A 28 0.67 -2.33 12.54
CA LYS A 28 0.64 -1.49 13.74
C LYS A 28 -0.32 -0.32 13.56
N HIS A 29 -0.87 0.19 14.67
CA HIS A 29 -1.71 1.38 14.70
C HIS A 29 -2.89 1.37 13.71
N LEU A 30 -3.55 0.22 13.53
CA LEU A 30 -4.69 0.08 12.63
C LEU A 30 -5.90 0.87 13.13
N THR A 31 -6.37 1.83 12.34
CA THR A 31 -7.50 2.71 12.68
C THR A 31 -8.50 2.85 11.54
N PHE A 32 -9.78 2.90 11.87
CA PHE A 32 -10.87 3.23 10.96
C PHE A 32 -11.62 4.45 11.48
N ASN A 33 -11.86 5.44 10.61
CA ASN A 33 -12.45 6.73 10.99
C ASN A 33 -11.79 7.40 12.21
N GLY A 34 -10.46 7.33 12.28
CA GLY A 34 -9.65 7.90 13.35
C GLY A 34 -9.65 7.13 14.67
N LYS A 35 -10.33 5.98 14.76
CA LYS A 35 -10.39 5.15 15.97
C LYS A 35 -9.73 3.79 15.75
N PRO A 36 -9.10 3.18 16.77
CA PRO A 36 -8.63 1.80 16.68
C PRO A 36 -9.72 0.87 16.17
N VAL A 37 -9.36 -0.06 15.28
CA VAL A 37 -10.31 -1.06 14.79
C VAL A 37 -10.68 -2.01 15.94
N ASP A 38 -11.97 -2.17 16.17
CA ASP A 38 -12.50 -3.22 17.06
C ASP A 38 -12.32 -4.58 16.36
N PRO A 39 -11.64 -5.57 16.98
CA PRO A 39 -11.47 -6.90 16.42
C PRO A 39 -12.78 -7.64 16.11
N GLN A 40 -13.91 -7.23 16.71
CA GLN A 40 -15.23 -7.80 16.49
C GLN A 40 -16.06 -7.02 15.46
N ALA A 41 -15.54 -5.92 14.92
CA ALA A 41 -16.27 -5.14 13.92
C ALA A 41 -16.35 -5.87 12.58
N THR A 42 -17.53 -5.82 11.96
CA THR A 42 -17.78 -6.35 10.62
C THR A 42 -17.57 -5.25 9.58
N PHE A 43 -16.84 -5.56 8.52
CA PHE A 43 -16.59 -4.65 7.39
C PHE A 43 -17.09 -5.27 6.08
N LEU A 44 -17.65 -4.42 5.21
CA LEU A 44 -17.80 -4.74 3.80
C LEU A 44 -16.51 -4.34 3.07
N VAL A 45 -15.85 -5.30 2.45
CA VAL A 45 -14.60 -5.08 1.70
C VAL A 45 -14.90 -5.21 0.21
N ALA A 46 -14.72 -4.14 -0.55
CA ALA A 46 -14.78 -4.19 -2.00
C ALA A 46 -13.49 -4.82 -2.54
N THR A 47 -13.62 -5.91 -3.30
CA THR A 47 -12.49 -6.63 -3.87
C THR A 47 -12.89 -7.35 -5.16
N ASN A 48 -11.91 -7.91 -5.87
CA ASN A 48 -12.16 -8.66 -7.10
C ASN A 48 -12.55 -10.12 -6.83
N ASN A 49 -13.09 -10.80 -7.84
CA ASN A 49 -13.53 -12.19 -7.75
C ASN A 49 -12.41 -13.15 -7.29
N TYR A 50 -11.18 -12.98 -7.77
CA TYR A 50 -10.05 -13.82 -7.33
C TYR A 50 -9.86 -13.78 -5.80
N ARG A 51 -9.90 -12.59 -5.20
CA ARG A 51 -9.74 -12.43 -3.74
C ARG A 51 -10.99 -12.88 -2.98
N ALA A 52 -12.18 -12.51 -3.47
CA ALA A 52 -13.45 -12.78 -2.80
C ALA A 52 -13.79 -14.27 -2.76
N TYR A 53 -13.64 -14.98 -3.88
CA TYR A 53 -14.01 -16.41 -3.98
C TYR A 53 -12.87 -17.35 -3.62
N GLY A 54 -11.61 -16.88 -3.65
CA GLY A 54 -10.44 -17.75 -3.52
C GLY A 54 -10.33 -18.51 -2.20
N GLY A 55 -11.01 -18.08 -1.13
CA GLY A 55 -11.05 -18.74 0.19
C GLY A 55 -9.71 -18.85 0.93
N LYS A 56 -8.58 -18.57 0.26
CA LYS A 56 -7.23 -18.55 0.82
C LYS A 56 -6.97 -17.35 1.73
N PHE A 57 -7.73 -16.27 1.56
CA PHE A 57 -7.56 -15.05 2.35
C PHE A 57 -8.53 -15.08 3.53
N ALA A 58 -8.08 -14.63 4.70
CA ALA A 58 -8.94 -14.56 5.88
C ALA A 58 -10.20 -13.73 5.58
N GLY A 59 -11.37 -14.26 5.96
CA GLY A 59 -12.67 -13.60 5.73
C GLY A 59 -13.16 -13.63 4.28
N THR A 60 -12.66 -14.53 3.43
CA THR A 60 -13.15 -14.71 2.05
C THR A 60 -13.70 -16.13 1.81
N GLY A 61 -14.17 -16.41 0.59
CA GLY A 61 -14.90 -17.62 0.21
C GLY A 61 -16.40 -17.33 -0.02
N GLU A 62 -17.09 -18.25 -0.70
CA GLU A 62 -18.50 -18.07 -1.11
C GLU A 62 -19.43 -17.66 0.04
N SER A 63 -19.24 -18.21 1.24
CA SER A 63 -20.03 -17.89 2.42
C SER A 63 -19.87 -16.46 2.94
N HIS A 64 -18.85 -15.73 2.48
CA HIS A 64 -18.54 -14.35 2.87
C HIS A 64 -18.93 -13.32 1.78
N ILE A 65 -19.54 -13.76 0.68
CA ILE A 65 -19.97 -12.87 -0.40
C ILE A 65 -21.28 -12.18 0.00
N ALA A 66 -21.19 -10.89 0.32
CA ALA A 66 -22.37 -10.06 0.56
C ALA A 66 -23.04 -9.58 -0.74
N PHE A 67 -22.25 -9.35 -1.79
CA PHE A 67 -22.72 -8.88 -3.09
C PHE A 67 -21.72 -9.25 -4.19
N ALA A 68 -22.21 -9.81 -5.30
CA ALA A 68 -21.41 -10.13 -6.47
C ALA A 68 -21.85 -9.27 -7.66
N SER A 69 -21.04 -8.27 -8.01
CA SER A 69 -21.27 -7.45 -9.20
C SER A 69 -20.88 -8.23 -10.47
N PRO A 70 -21.66 -8.13 -11.57
CA PRO A 70 -21.24 -8.63 -12.88
C PRO A 70 -20.20 -7.73 -13.56
N ASP A 71 -19.99 -6.51 -13.05
CA ASP A 71 -19.10 -5.54 -13.69
C ASP A 71 -17.63 -5.91 -13.49
N GLU A 72 -16.90 -5.99 -14.59
CA GLU A 72 -15.45 -6.17 -14.55
C GLU A 72 -14.74 -4.94 -13.98
N ASN A 73 -13.63 -5.15 -13.27
CA ASN A 73 -12.80 -4.06 -12.71
C ASN A 73 -12.47 -2.97 -13.75
N ARG A 74 -12.20 -3.36 -15.00
CA ARG A 74 -11.89 -2.43 -16.09
C ARG A 74 -13.10 -1.60 -16.49
N SER A 75 -14.28 -2.20 -16.56
CA SER A 75 -15.53 -1.51 -16.86
C SER A 75 -15.91 -0.53 -15.75
N VAL A 76 -15.77 -0.93 -14.49
CA VAL A 76 -15.98 -0.04 -13.33
C VAL A 76 -15.02 1.15 -13.36
N LEU A 77 -13.72 0.91 -13.61
CA LEU A 77 -12.73 1.97 -13.69
C LEU A 77 -12.99 2.92 -14.87
N ALA A 78 -13.27 2.38 -16.06
CA ALA A 78 -13.54 3.18 -17.25
C ALA A 78 -14.81 4.04 -17.08
N ALA A 79 -15.87 3.48 -16.51
CA ALA A 79 -17.09 4.21 -16.19
C ALA A 79 -16.82 5.34 -15.19
N TRP A 80 -16.04 5.07 -14.13
CA TRP A 80 -15.66 6.09 -13.16
C TRP A 80 -14.82 7.21 -13.79
N ILE A 81 -13.75 6.89 -14.54
CA ILE A 81 -12.90 7.89 -15.22
C ILE A 81 -13.75 8.73 -16.19
N GLY A 82 -14.62 8.10 -16.96
CA GLY A 82 -15.50 8.79 -17.89
C GLY A 82 -16.47 9.73 -17.17
N ALA A 83 -17.06 9.31 -16.06
CA ALA A 83 -17.94 10.14 -15.25
C ALA A 83 -17.21 11.33 -14.62
N GLN A 84 -16.03 11.11 -14.01
CA GLN A 84 -15.23 12.17 -13.41
C GLN A 84 -14.72 13.16 -14.45
N SER A 85 -14.20 12.67 -15.59
CA SER A 85 -13.69 13.54 -16.66
C SER A 85 -14.80 14.40 -17.28
N LYS A 86 -16.03 13.88 -17.41
CA LYS A 86 -17.18 14.69 -17.87
C LYS A 86 -17.54 15.80 -16.88
N LYS A 87 -17.37 15.55 -15.58
CA LYS A 87 -17.75 16.48 -14.51
C LYS A 87 -16.65 17.53 -14.24
N GLU A 88 -15.39 17.10 -14.26
CA GLU A 88 -14.24 17.88 -13.76
C GLU A 88 -13.20 18.17 -14.86
N GLY A 89 -13.45 17.72 -16.10
CA GLY A 89 -12.57 17.90 -17.26
C GLY A 89 -11.40 16.90 -17.33
N ALA A 90 -10.89 16.48 -16.18
CA ALA A 90 -9.87 15.46 -16.04
C ALA A 90 -9.99 14.76 -14.68
N ILE A 91 -9.31 13.61 -14.54
CA ILE A 91 -9.10 12.99 -13.23
C ILE A 91 -7.82 13.54 -12.58
N HIS A 92 -7.86 13.72 -11.27
CA HIS A 92 -6.72 14.13 -10.46
C HIS A 92 -6.45 13.09 -9.36
N PRO A 93 -5.90 11.91 -9.71
CA PRO A 93 -5.64 10.88 -8.72
C PRO A 93 -4.56 11.35 -7.73
N ALA A 94 -4.80 11.09 -6.45
CA ALA A 94 -3.85 11.34 -5.38
C ALA A 94 -3.85 10.16 -4.41
N ALA A 95 -2.67 9.81 -3.92
CA ALA A 95 -2.57 8.87 -2.81
C ALA A 95 -3.10 9.53 -1.53
N ASP A 96 -3.92 8.80 -0.78
CA ASP A 96 -4.45 9.24 0.52
C ASP A 96 -3.45 9.02 1.66
N ASN A 97 -2.29 8.40 1.38
CA ASN A 97 -1.23 8.08 2.33
C ASN A 97 -1.74 7.32 3.55
N ASN A 98 -2.72 6.44 3.32
CA ASN A 98 -3.42 5.71 4.37
C ASN A 98 -2.64 4.52 4.95
N TRP A 99 -1.41 4.30 4.49
CA TRP A 99 -0.45 3.38 5.10
C TRP A 99 0.97 3.89 4.95
N ARG A 100 1.84 3.50 5.87
CA ARG A 100 3.28 3.74 5.80
C ARG A 100 4.07 2.59 6.43
N LEU A 101 5.36 2.50 6.14
CA LEU A 101 6.30 1.67 6.89
C LEU A 101 6.47 2.26 8.29
N ALA A 102 6.51 1.38 9.29
CA ALA A 102 6.87 1.78 10.65
C ALA A 102 8.35 2.19 10.70
N PRO A 103 8.74 3.10 11.62
CA PRO A 103 10.14 3.41 11.83
C PRO A 103 10.94 2.16 12.21
N ILE A 104 12.17 2.07 11.70
CA ILE A 104 13.11 1.01 12.04
C ILE A 104 14.08 1.56 13.08
N HIS A 105 13.99 1.04 14.30
CA HIS A 105 14.95 1.33 15.36
C HIS A 105 16.02 0.23 15.38
N SER A 106 17.23 0.58 14.97
CA SER A 106 18.36 -0.35 14.89
C SER A 106 19.63 0.32 15.39
N ASN A 107 20.50 -0.46 16.03
CA ASN A 107 21.86 -0.04 16.36
C ASN A 107 22.78 -0.03 15.12
N THR A 108 22.34 -0.67 14.03
CA THR A 108 23.05 -0.64 12.74
C THR A 108 22.53 0.56 11.93
N PRO A 109 23.41 1.47 11.47
CA PRO A 109 23.01 2.54 10.57
C PRO A 109 22.30 1.97 9.34
N LEU A 110 21.09 2.48 9.06
CA LEU A 110 20.30 2.05 7.92
C LEU A 110 20.83 2.73 6.64
N ASP A 111 21.05 1.93 5.60
CA ASP A 111 21.35 2.44 4.26
C ASP A 111 20.39 1.81 3.26
N ILE A 112 19.20 2.40 3.16
CA ILE A 112 18.11 1.92 2.31
C ILE A 112 18.10 2.77 1.06
N ARG A 113 18.34 2.13 -0.09
CA ARG A 113 18.44 2.79 -1.39
C ARG A 113 17.52 2.14 -2.40
N PHE A 114 17.02 2.93 -3.34
CA PHE A 114 16.24 2.44 -4.47
C PHE A 114 16.47 3.28 -5.72
N GLU A 115 16.24 2.67 -6.86
CA GLU A 115 16.34 3.29 -8.17
C GLU A 115 15.02 3.91 -8.60
N THR A 116 15.09 5.04 -9.28
CA THR A 116 13.94 5.71 -9.91
C THR A 116 14.38 6.51 -11.13
N SER A 117 13.41 7.04 -11.88
CA SER A 117 13.70 7.86 -13.06
C SER A 117 14.60 9.07 -12.68
N PRO A 118 15.65 9.37 -13.48
CA PRO A 118 16.62 10.42 -13.16
C PRO A 118 16.15 11.85 -13.51
N GLY A 119 14.97 12.00 -14.11
CA GLY A 119 14.51 13.28 -14.63
C GLY A 119 13.99 14.25 -13.56
N ASP A 120 14.09 15.56 -13.83
CA ASP A 120 13.63 16.63 -12.93
C ASP A 120 12.18 16.46 -12.46
N LYS A 121 11.31 15.91 -13.32
CA LYS A 121 9.91 15.62 -12.98
C LYS A 121 9.81 14.61 -11.83
N ALA A 122 10.65 13.57 -11.83
CA ALA A 122 10.67 12.59 -10.75
C ALA A 122 11.27 13.19 -9.47
N ALA A 123 12.35 13.97 -9.59
CA ALA A 123 12.95 14.67 -8.45
C ALA A 123 11.97 15.64 -7.79
N ALA A 124 11.22 16.42 -8.58
CA ALA A 124 10.18 17.32 -8.09
C ALA A 124 9.03 16.56 -7.42
N PHE A 125 8.57 15.47 -8.02
CA PHE A 125 7.53 14.62 -7.44
C PHE A 125 7.95 14.05 -6.08
N ILE A 126 9.18 13.53 -5.97
CA ILE A 126 9.74 13.02 -4.71
C ILE A 126 9.79 14.14 -3.67
N LYS A 127 10.33 15.31 -4.02
CA LYS A 127 10.42 16.45 -3.11
C LYS A 127 9.06 16.88 -2.56
N GLU A 128 8.01 16.81 -3.37
CA GLU A 128 6.66 17.22 -2.99
C GLU A 128 5.86 16.12 -2.27
N LYS A 129 6.03 14.85 -2.67
CA LYS A 129 5.13 13.76 -2.29
C LYS A 129 5.76 12.67 -1.44
N ALA A 130 7.07 12.68 -1.20
CA ALA A 130 7.71 11.66 -0.37
C ALA A 130 7.12 11.64 1.05
N GLN A 131 6.73 10.46 1.51
CA GLN A 131 6.23 10.25 2.89
C GLN A 131 7.35 10.14 3.93
N TYR A 132 8.61 10.06 3.48
CA TYR A 132 9.78 9.93 4.33
C TYR A 132 10.88 10.88 3.81
N PRO A 133 11.83 11.26 4.67
CA PRO A 133 13.00 11.98 4.20
C PRO A 133 13.74 11.17 3.15
N MET A 134 13.97 11.79 2.01
CA MET A 134 14.63 11.17 0.87
C MET A 134 15.64 12.13 0.26
N ARG A 135 16.76 11.58 -0.23
CA ARG A 135 17.76 12.34 -0.98
C ARG A 135 18.35 11.50 -2.09
N GLN A 136 18.61 12.12 -3.25
CA GLN A 136 19.41 11.46 -4.28
C GLN A 136 20.86 11.36 -3.77
N VAL A 137 21.47 10.20 -3.96
CA VAL A 137 22.84 9.93 -3.51
C VAL A 137 23.78 9.54 -4.65
N ALA A 138 23.25 9.07 -5.76
CA ALA A 138 24.02 8.67 -6.93
C ALA A 138 23.14 8.54 -8.18
N THR A 139 23.78 8.16 -9.27
CA THR A 139 23.17 7.59 -10.47
C THR A 139 23.85 6.25 -10.72
N ASP A 140 23.10 5.22 -11.09
CA ASP A 140 23.67 3.92 -11.44
C ASP A 140 24.36 3.94 -12.83
N ASP A 141 24.88 2.80 -13.26
CA ASP A 141 25.61 2.64 -14.52
C ASP A 141 24.72 2.65 -15.77
N ILE A 142 23.41 2.41 -15.61
CA ILE A 142 22.41 2.43 -16.68
C ILE A 142 21.59 3.74 -16.71
N GLY A 143 21.86 4.67 -15.80
CA GLY A 143 21.35 6.03 -15.78
C GLY A 143 20.16 6.30 -14.85
N PHE A 144 19.75 5.38 -13.97
CA PHE A 144 18.72 5.65 -12.96
C PHE A 144 19.28 6.43 -11.77
N ALA A 145 18.47 7.33 -11.22
CA ALA A 145 18.82 8.02 -9.99
C ALA A 145 18.65 7.09 -8.79
N ILE A 146 19.66 7.04 -7.92
CA ILE A 146 19.62 6.29 -6.67
C ILE A 146 19.22 7.24 -5.55
N TYR A 147 18.09 6.97 -4.91
CA TYR A 147 17.60 7.71 -3.74
C TYR A 147 17.82 6.90 -2.47
N GLN A 148 18.34 7.57 -1.44
CA GLN A 148 18.38 7.05 -0.07
C GLN A 148 17.12 7.47 0.68
N LEU A 149 16.55 6.53 1.42
CA LEU A 149 15.36 6.66 2.25
C LEU A 149 15.73 6.59 3.74
N ASP A 150 15.24 7.54 4.54
CA ASP A 150 15.36 7.51 5.99
C ASP A 150 14.10 6.89 6.63
N LEU A 151 14.23 5.66 7.13
CA LEU A 151 13.19 4.98 7.92
C LEU A 151 13.48 4.98 9.42
N SER A 152 14.44 5.76 9.93
CA SER A 152 14.66 5.82 11.38
C SER A 152 13.62 6.71 12.11
N LYS A 153 12.67 7.30 11.37
CA LYS A 153 11.72 8.32 11.84
C LYS A 153 10.25 7.98 11.58
#